data_AF-A0A7W4F0F9-F1
#
_entry.id   AF-A0A7W4F0F9-F1
#
_cell.length_a   1.000
_cell.length_b   1.000
_cell.length_c   1.000
_cell.angle_alpha   90.00
_cell.angle_beta   90.00
_cell.angle_gamma   90.00
#
_symmetry.space_group_name_H-M   'P 1'
#
loop_
_entity.id
_entity.type
_entity.pdbx_description
1 polymer ?
#
loop_
_entity_poly.entity_id
_entity_poly.type
_entity_poly.pdbx_seq_one_letter_code
_entity_poly.pdbx_strand_id
1 'polypeptide(L)' 'MTNQHQEWLDFAKSVALEAGDIMRKYFGKKPDSHFKTNNTIVTVADEEIVKAMRRLIE' A
#
# COMPACT_ATOMS: atom_id res chain seq x y z
N MET A 1 27.99 -3.50 -10.77
CA MET A 1 26.84 -4.19 -10.13
C MET A 1 26.38 -3.51 -8.83
N THR A 2 26.73 -2.25 -8.58
CA THR A 2 26.31 -1.51 -7.37
C THR A 2 24.97 -0.77 -7.50
N ASN A 3 24.37 -0.73 -8.70
CA ASN A 3 23.19 0.11 -8.97
C ASN A 3 21.84 -0.61 -8.81
N GLN A 4 21.76 -1.92 -9.04
CA GLN A 4 20.48 -2.65 -9.04
C GLN A 4 19.85 -2.73 -7.64
N HIS A 5 20.64 -2.98 -6.60
CA HIS A 5 20.13 -2.96 -5.23
C HIS A 5 19.67 -1.56 -4.81
N GLN A 6 20.32 -0.51 -5.33
CA GLN A 6 19.93 0.86 -5.06
C GLN A 6 18.61 1.20 -5.76
N GLU A 7 18.42 0.79 -7.01
CA GLU A 7 17.17 0.93 -7.75
C GLU A 7 16.01 0.19 -7.06
N TRP A 8 16.23 -1.03 -6.57
CA TRP A 8 15.22 -1.76 -5.79
C TRP A 8 14.91 -1.09 -4.45
N LEU A 9 15.94 -0.53 -3.78
CA LEU A 9 15.74 0.20 -2.54
C LEU A 9 14.92 1.47 -2.76
N ASP A 10 15.21 2.22 -3.82
CA ASP A 10 14.49 3.47 -4.11
C ASP A 10 13.07 3.20 -4.60
N PHE A 11 12.83 2.11 -5.34
CA PHE A 11 11.50 1.61 -5.63
C PHE A 11 10.72 1.20 -4.36
N ALA A 12 11.36 0.47 -3.44
CA ALA A 12 10.71 0.08 -2.20
C ALA A 12 10.32 1.30 -1.34
N LYS A 13 11.17 2.35 -1.32
CA LYS A 13 10.85 3.61 -0.64
C LYS A 13 9.67 4.33 -1.27
N SER A 14 9.58 4.39 -2.62
CA SER A 14 8.46 5.07 -3.28
C SER A 14 7.13 4.37 -2.99
N VAL A 15 7.10 3.04 -3.04
CA VAL A 15 5.94 2.22 -2.67
C VAL A 15 5.52 2.48 -1.21
N ALA A 16 6.48 2.51 -0.28
CA ALA A 16 6.20 2.75 1.13
C ALA A 16 5.66 4.17 1.38
N LEU A 17 6.19 5.17 0.68
CA LEU A 17 5.71 6.55 0.77
C LEU A 17 4.27 6.67 0.27
N GLU A 18 3.95 6.11 -0.91
CA GLU A 18 2.60 6.17 -1.46
C GLU A 18 1.57 5.44 -0.56
N ALA A 19 1.94 4.27 -0.02
CA ALA A 19 1.10 3.58 0.95
C ALA A 19 0.87 4.41 2.22
N GLY A 20 1.93 5.08 2.72
CA GLY A 20 1.85 5.99 3.85
C GLY A 20 0.92 7.18 3.59
N ASP A 21 0.98 7.77 2.40
CA ASP A 21 0.13 8.88 1.96
C ASP A 21 -1.34 8.49 1.91
N ILE A 22 -1.65 7.27 1.47
CA ILE A 22 -3.01 6.71 1.51
C ILE A 22 -3.45 6.50 2.97
N MET A 23 -2.63 5.87 3.81
CA MET A 23 -2.97 5.62 5.22
C MET A 23 -3.21 6.90 6.02
N ARG A 24 -2.48 7.99 5.72
CA ARG A 24 -2.72 9.29 6.36
C ARG A 24 -4.14 9.82 6.13
N LYS A 25 -4.78 9.49 5.01
CA LYS A 25 -6.19 9.88 4.75
C LYS A 25 -7.17 9.20 5.69
N TYR A 26 -6.81 8.03 6.24
CA TYR A 26 -7.66 7.20 7.09
C TYR A 26 -7.23 7.21 8.56
N PHE A 27 -6.07 7.79 8.88
CA PHE A 27 -5.55 7.87 10.24
C PHE A 27 -6.52 8.60 11.18
N GLY A 28 -6.82 7.99 12.33
CA GLY A 28 -7.78 8.51 13.30
C GLY A 28 -9.26 8.45 12.86
N LYS A 29 -9.55 7.87 11.69
CA LYS A 29 -10.92 7.65 11.19
C LYS A 29 -11.37 6.21 11.46
N LYS A 30 -12.68 5.97 11.38
CA LYS A 30 -13.26 4.62 11.31
C LYS A 30 -13.66 4.34 9.86
N PRO A 31 -12.70 3.97 8.98
CA PRO A 31 -13.03 3.63 7.59
C PRO A 31 -13.93 2.39 7.54
N ASP A 32 -14.75 2.31 6.50
CA ASP A 32 -15.55 1.12 6.24
C ASP A 32 -14.63 -0.11 6.10
N SER A 33 -15.11 -1.22 6.65
CA SER A 33 -14.40 -2.49 6.66
C SER A 33 -15.36 -3.61 6.29
N HIS A 34 -14.86 -4.61 5.58
CA HIS A 34 -15.61 -5.83 5.31
C HIS A 34 -14.71 -7.05 5.53
N PHE A 35 -15.34 -8.22 5.58
CA PHE A 35 -14.61 -9.48 5.69
C PHE A 35 -14.19 -9.96 4.30
N LYS A 36 -12.92 -10.37 4.17
CA LYS A 36 -12.44 -11.17 3.04
C LYS A 36 -13.06 -12.57 3.09
N THR A 37 -12.93 -13.32 1.99
CA THR A 37 -13.40 -14.71 1.86
C THR A 37 -12.86 -15.67 2.93
N ASN A 38 -11.71 -15.35 3.53
CA ASN A 38 -11.10 -16.12 4.62
C ASN A 38 -11.41 -15.56 6.03
N ASN A 39 -12.46 -14.76 6.18
CA ASN A 39 -12.90 -14.11 7.42
C ASN A 39 -11.88 -13.14 8.06
N THR A 40 -10.86 -12.70 7.32
CA THR A 40 -9.99 -11.60 7.78
C THR A 40 -10.63 -10.26 7.44
N ILE A 41 -10.43 -9.24 8.29
CA ILE A 41 -10.96 -7.90 8.06
C ILE A 41 -10.08 -7.19 7.01
N VAL A 42 -10.71 -6.51 6.06
CA VAL A 42 -10.06 -5.57 5.14
C VAL A 42 -10.76 -4.23 5.22
N THR A 43 -9.98 -3.16 5.19
CA THR A 43 -10.50 -1.79 5.13
C THR A 43 -10.42 -1.24 3.71
N VAL A 44 -11.22 -0.22 3.41
CA VAL A 44 -11.10 0.51 2.14
C VAL A 44 -9.67 1.04 1.92
N ALA A 45 -8.96 1.39 3.00
CA ALA A 45 -7.56 1.82 2.93
C ALA A 45 -6.63 0.71 2.40
N ASP A 46 -6.79 -0.52 2.88
CA ASP A 46 -5.98 -1.66 2.43
C ASP A 46 -6.19 -1.95 0.93
N GLU A 47 -7.42 -1.82 0.43
CA GLU A 47 -7.71 -2.02 -0.98
C GLU A 47 -7.10 -0.94 -1.87
N GLU A 48 -7.15 0.32 -1.44
CA GLU A 48 -6.54 1.43 -2.17
C GLU A 48 -5.02 1.27 -2.26
N ILE A 49 -4.38 0.83 -1.17
CA ILE A 49 -2.94 0.55 -1.16
C ILE A 49 -2.60 -0.56 -2.15
N VAL A 50 -3.33 -1.69 -2.12
CA VAL A 50 -3.08 -2.79 -3.07
C VAL A 50 -3.28 -2.37 -4.52
N LYS A 51 -4.32 -1.56 -4.80
CA LYS A 51 -4.57 -1.01 -6.15
C LYS A 51 -3.44 -0.07 -6.60
N ALA A 52 -2.97 0.80 -5.71
CA ALA A 52 -1.85 1.70 -5.98
C ALA A 52 -0.55 0.91 -6.27
N MET A 53 -0.23 -0.08 -5.43
CA MET A 53 0.95 -0.93 -5.60
C MET A 53 0.95 -1.68 -6.93
N ARG A 54 -0.20 -2.23 -7.37
CA ARG A 54 -0.29 -2.93 -8.66
C ARG A 54 0.09 -2.03 -9.84
N ARG A 55 -0.35 -0.76 -9.83
CA ARG A 55 -0.02 0.21 -10.89
C ARG A 55 1.45 0.61 -10.97
N LEU A 56 2.22 0.41 -9.89
CA LEU A 56 3.65 0.67 -9.87
C LEU A 56 4.48 -0.50 -10.40
N ILE A 57 3.86 -1.68 -10.53
CA ILE A 57 4.52 -2.93 -10.95
C ILE A 57 4.18 -3.27 -12.41
N GLU A 58 3.03 -2.82 -12.90
CA GLU A 58 2.57 -2.94 -14.31
C GLU A 58 3.13 -1.83 -15.20
#